data_AF-C7MZ30-F1
#
_entry.id   AF-C7MZ30-F1
#
_cell.length_a   1.000
_cell.length_b   1.000
_cell.length_c   1.000
_cell.angle_alpha   90.00
_cell.angle_beta   90.00
_cell.angle_gamma   90.00
#
_symmetry.space_group_name_H-M   'P 1'
#
loop_
_entity.id
_entity.type
_entity.pdbx_description
1 polymer ?
#
loop_
_entity_poly.entity_id
_entity_poly.type
_entity_poly.pdbx_seq_one_letter_code
_entity_poly.pdbx_strand_id
1 'polypeptide(L)'
;MGFQHPGLDRAANSGEVVLLAEAAAAIGAPDPVQALQHADCDPPAVVAQAESLAQSAKALAEASHAFDAGFTEISRGWEGESYDRFSDQASRTQRSYYDTATRTHEGTNACLRVAEAGEGITNKVAEEAVAIAGSAAEASRLVLIGETDGSADVVNMACRDIVLTVQDALTRVGDLAGDLTDAI
;
A
#
# COMPACT_ATOMS: atom_id res chain seq x y z
N MET A 1 17.26 -11.55 -6.60
CA MET A 1 16.57 -10.30 -6.19
C MET A 1 15.52 -10.73 -5.19
N GLY A 2 15.51 -10.13 -3.99
CA GLY A 2 14.53 -10.48 -2.96
C GLY A 2 13.31 -9.57 -3.04
N PHE A 3 12.18 -10.03 -2.54
CA PHE A 3 10.97 -9.22 -2.40
C PHE A 3 11.08 -8.35 -1.15
N GLN A 4 10.53 -7.14 -1.21
CA GLN A 4 10.39 -6.29 -0.03
C GLN A 4 9.29 -6.80 0.89
N HIS A 5 8.21 -7.38 0.32
CA HIS A 5 7.17 -8.05 1.08
C HIS A 5 7.59 -9.45 1.59
N PRO A 6 7.61 -9.70 2.91
CA PRO A 6 7.92 -11.03 3.46
C PRO A 6 6.94 -12.13 3.04
N GLY A 7 5.70 -11.76 2.71
CA GLY A 7 4.69 -12.69 2.17
C GLY A 7 5.07 -13.18 0.77
N LEU A 8 5.36 -12.24 -0.13
CA LEU A 8 5.79 -12.56 -1.50
C LEU A 8 7.16 -13.26 -1.52
N ASP A 9 8.09 -12.85 -0.66
CA ASP A 9 9.40 -13.51 -0.55
C ASP A 9 9.23 -14.99 -0.16
N ARG A 10 8.39 -15.28 0.84
CA ARG A 10 8.09 -16.66 1.23
C ARG A 10 7.37 -17.45 0.13
N ALA A 11 6.43 -16.83 -0.57
CA ALA A 11 5.71 -17.48 -1.66
C ALA A 11 6.64 -17.80 -2.84
N ALA A 12 7.47 -16.84 -3.28
CA ALA A 12 8.41 -17.02 -4.37
C ALA A 12 9.47 -18.10 -4.08
N ASN A 13 9.84 -18.27 -2.80
CA ASN A 13 10.77 -19.30 -2.35
C ASN A 13 10.07 -20.60 -1.88
N SER A 14 8.75 -20.73 -2.04
CA SER A 14 8.03 -21.96 -1.71
C SER A 14 8.40 -23.07 -2.70
N GLY A 15 8.46 -24.32 -2.23
CA GLY A 15 8.84 -25.45 -3.08
C GLY A 15 7.91 -25.63 -4.28
N GLU A 16 6.63 -25.32 -4.11
CA GLU A 16 5.60 -25.39 -5.15
C GLU A 16 5.81 -24.32 -6.23
N VAL A 17 6.07 -23.07 -5.83
CA VAL A 17 6.27 -21.96 -6.77
C VAL A 17 7.60 -22.10 -7.50
N VAL A 18 8.66 -22.53 -6.81
CA VAL A 18 9.96 -22.84 -7.43
C VAL A 18 9.81 -23.97 -8.45
N LEU A 19 9.12 -25.05 -8.09
CA LEU A 19 8.84 -26.16 -8.99
C LEU A 19 8.04 -25.73 -10.22
N LEU A 20 7.01 -24.90 -10.04
CA LEU A 20 6.23 -24.35 -11.15
C LEU A 20 7.09 -23.47 -12.05
N ALA A 21 7.95 -22.61 -11.48
CA ALA A 21 8.85 -21.75 -12.25
C ALA A 21 9.87 -22.55 -13.08
N GLU A 22 10.43 -23.62 -12.51
CA GLU A 22 11.33 -24.52 -13.23
C GLU A 22 10.61 -25.23 -14.40
N ALA A 23 9.41 -25.75 -14.15
CA ALA A 23 8.60 -26.39 -15.19
C ALA A 23 8.18 -25.39 -16.29
N ALA A 24 7.81 -24.17 -15.89
CA ALA A 24 7.47 -23.08 -16.81
C ALA A 24 8.66 -22.74 -17.71
N ALA A 25 9.86 -22.62 -17.15
CA ALA A 25 11.08 -22.38 -17.91
C ALA A 25 11.38 -23.51 -18.92
N ALA A 26 11.12 -24.76 -18.56
CA ALA A 26 11.33 -25.92 -19.45
C ALA A 26 10.41 -25.90 -20.69
N ILE A 27 9.22 -25.32 -20.59
CA ILE A 27 8.23 -25.26 -21.69
C ILE A 27 8.12 -23.87 -22.33
N GLY A 28 8.88 -22.88 -21.85
CA GLY A 28 8.83 -21.49 -22.32
C GLY A 28 7.55 -20.74 -21.91
N ALA A 29 6.92 -21.14 -20.80
CA ALA A 29 5.77 -20.45 -20.21
C ALA A 29 6.22 -19.16 -19.49
N PRO A 30 5.28 -18.23 -19.19
CA PRO A 30 5.55 -17.06 -18.36
C PRO A 30 6.11 -17.43 -16.98
N ASP A 31 7.05 -16.64 -16.48
CA ASP A 31 7.64 -16.85 -15.14
C ASP A 31 6.69 -16.35 -14.04
N PRO A 32 6.15 -17.25 -13.18
CA PRO A 32 5.25 -16.86 -12.10
C PRO A 32 5.94 -16.01 -11.03
N VAL A 33 7.25 -16.18 -10.80
CA VAL A 33 8.01 -15.37 -9.83
C VAL A 33 8.19 -13.95 -10.35
N GLN A 34 8.47 -13.80 -11.64
CA GLN A 34 8.51 -12.48 -12.27
C GLN A 34 7.16 -11.77 -12.20
N ALA A 35 6.05 -12.50 -12.38
CA ALA A 35 4.72 -11.94 -12.21
C ALA A 35 4.50 -11.39 -10.79
N LEU A 36 4.88 -12.14 -9.75
CA LEU A 36 4.76 -11.71 -8.36
C LEU A 36 5.54 -10.43 -8.06
N GLN A 37 6.66 -10.16 -8.75
CA GLN A 37 7.44 -8.93 -8.55
C GLN A 37 6.62 -7.67 -8.86
N HIS A 38 5.63 -7.77 -9.76
CA HIS A 38 4.75 -6.65 -10.04
C HIS A 38 3.77 -6.35 -8.89
N ALA A 39 3.55 -7.28 -7.96
CA ALA A 39 2.74 -7.05 -6.76
C ALA A 39 3.55 -6.47 -5.57
N ASP A 40 4.88 -6.37 -5.69
CA ASP A 40 5.76 -5.88 -4.61
C ASP A 40 5.77 -4.35 -4.53
N CYS A 41 4.69 -3.76 -3.99
CA CYS A 41 4.38 -2.33 -4.10
C CYS A 41 5.01 -1.40 -3.01
N ASP A 42 6.16 -1.75 -2.44
CA ASP A 42 6.85 -0.99 -1.35
C ASP A 42 5.94 -0.38 -0.25
N PRO A 43 5.17 -1.19 0.50
CA PRO A 43 4.41 -0.69 1.65
C PRO A 43 5.23 0.00 2.74
N PRO A 44 6.49 -0.40 3.04
CA PRO A 44 7.33 0.32 3.99
C PRO A 44 7.46 1.81 3.66
N ALA A 45 7.56 2.17 2.39
CA ALA A 45 7.57 3.56 1.96
C ALA A 45 6.25 4.29 2.26
N VAL A 46 5.10 3.63 2.04
CA VAL A 46 3.77 4.21 2.34
C VAL A 46 3.57 4.40 3.84
N VAL A 47 3.99 3.43 4.65
CA VAL A 47 3.94 3.52 6.12
C VAL A 47 4.84 4.64 6.63
N ALA A 48 6.09 4.73 6.15
CA ALA A 48 7.01 5.81 6.52
C ALA A 48 6.46 7.19 6.15
N GLN A 49 5.79 7.31 5.00
CA GLN A 49 5.13 8.55 4.60
C GLN A 49 3.94 8.89 5.51
N ALA A 50 3.13 7.91 5.88
CA ALA A 50 2.03 8.10 6.84
C ALA A 50 2.54 8.55 8.21
N GLU A 51 3.63 7.95 8.71
CA GLU A 51 4.26 8.36 9.97
C GLU A 51 4.79 9.80 9.90
N SER A 52 5.39 10.21 8.77
CA SER A 52 5.84 11.59 8.56
C SER A 52 4.68 12.59 8.57
N LEU A 53 3.55 12.25 7.95
CA LEU A 53 2.33 13.06 7.98
C LEU A 53 1.75 13.14 9.41
N ALA A 54 1.77 12.05 10.16
CA ALA A 54 1.31 12.02 11.56
C ALA A 54 2.13 12.99 12.44
N GLN A 55 3.46 13.00 12.27
CA GLN A 55 4.34 13.93 12.99
C GLN A 55 4.05 15.38 12.61
N SER A 56 3.79 15.65 11.32
CA SER A 56 3.43 16.98 10.82
C SER A 56 2.08 17.46 11.37
N ALA A 57 1.08 16.57 11.44
CA ALA A 57 -0.23 16.87 12.03
C ALA A 57 -0.10 17.23 13.52
N LYS A 58 0.74 16.50 14.26
CA LYS A 58 1.04 16.81 15.67
C LYS A 58 1.67 18.18 15.83
N ALA A 59 2.68 18.51 15.02
CA ALA A 59 3.33 19.82 15.06
C ALA A 59 2.35 20.97 14.74
N LEU A 60 1.42 20.77 13.80
CA LEU A 60 0.37 21.75 13.49
C LEU A 60 -0.61 21.95 14.65
N ALA A 61 -1.00 20.87 15.34
CA ALA A 61 -1.85 20.95 16.52
C ALA A 61 -1.16 21.71 17.66
N GLU A 62 0.12 21.42 17.93
CA GLU A 62 0.92 22.14 18.93
C GLU A 62 1.06 23.63 18.58
N ALA A 63 1.32 23.96 17.32
CA ALA A 63 1.37 25.34 16.85
C ALA A 63 0.02 26.07 17.01
N SER A 64 -1.09 25.37 16.73
CA SER A 64 -2.45 25.91 16.92
C SER A 64 -2.73 26.22 18.39
N HIS A 65 -2.33 25.33 19.31
CA HIS A 65 -2.48 25.56 20.75
C HIS A 65 -1.61 26.72 21.25
N ALA A 66 -0.36 26.81 20.77
CA ALA A 66 0.53 27.92 21.10
C ALA A 66 -0.02 29.26 20.59
N PHE A 67 -0.61 29.27 19.39
CA PHE A 67 -1.27 30.45 18.82
C PHE A 67 -2.45 30.91 19.69
N ASP A 68 -3.34 29.99 20.07
CA ASP A 68 -4.51 30.28 20.92
C ASP A 68 -4.12 30.81 22.30
N ALA A 69 -3.10 30.21 22.92
CA ALA A 69 -2.56 30.68 24.19
C ALA A 69 -1.97 32.10 24.07
N GLY A 70 -1.19 32.36 23.01
CA GLY A 70 -0.62 33.68 22.74
C GLY A 70 -1.69 34.73 22.43
N PHE A 71 -2.71 34.36 21.66
CA PHE A 71 -3.86 35.20 21.38
C PHE A 71 -4.59 35.58 22.68
N THR A 72 -4.87 34.59 23.53
CA THR A 72 -5.53 34.81 24.82
C THR A 72 -4.73 35.77 25.71
N GLU A 73 -3.41 35.61 25.77
CA GLU A 73 -2.55 36.47 26.60
C GLU A 73 -2.50 37.90 26.08
N ILE A 74 -2.31 38.10 24.77
CA ILE A 74 -2.25 39.43 24.13
C ILE A 74 -3.60 40.16 24.22
N SER A 75 -4.69 39.42 24.21
CA SER A 75 -6.06 39.97 24.27
C SER A 75 -6.46 40.45 25.66
N ARG A 76 -5.70 40.13 26.71
CA ARG A 76 -6.06 40.55 28.09
C ARG A 76 -5.94 42.06 28.25
N GLY A 77 -7.09 42.70 28.45
CA GLY A 77 -7.17 44.15 28.69
C GLY A 77 -6.88 45.00 27.45
N TRP A 78 -6.84 44.40 26.27
CA TRP A 78 -6.75 45.12 25.00
C TRP A 78 -8.15 45.25 24.38
N GLU A 79 -8.57 46.49 24.11
CA GLU A 79 -9.88 46.81 23.55
C GLU A 79 -9.78 47.89 22.46
N GLY A 80 -10.84 48.04 21.66
CA GLY A 80 -10.99 49.07 20.63
C GLY A 80 -10.76 48.56 19.20
N GLU A 81 -10.88 49.45 18.22
CA GLU A 81 -10.91 49.10 16.78
C GLU A 81 -9.66 48.32 16.30
N SER A 82 -8.50 48.61 16.87
CA SER A 82 -7.26 47.88 16.57
C SER A 82 -7.29 46.44 17.09
N TYR A 83 -7.91 46.21 18.26
CA TYR A 83 -8.13 44.87 18.80
C TYR A 83 -9.12 44.10 17.92
N ASP A 84 -10.23 44.72 17.51
CA ASP A 84 -11.24 44.05 16.68
C ASP A 84 -10.64 43.56 15.34
N ARG A 85 -9.83 44.39 14.68
CA ARG A 85 -9.11 43.99 13.44
C ARG A 85 -8.11 42.87 13.70
N PHE A 86 -7.40 42.92 14.82
CA PHE A 86 -6.46 41.87 15.19
C PHE A 86 -7.19 40.57 15.50
N SER A 87 -8.29 40.59 16.28
CA SER A 87 -9.05 39.40 16.64
C SER A 87 -9.70 38.75 15.43
N ASP A 88 -10.20 39.53 14.47
CA ASP A 88 -10.73 39.02 13.21
C ASP A 88 -9.65 38.27 12.41
N GLN A 89 -8.46 38.86 12.30
CA GLN A 89 -7.36 38.22 11.59
C GLN A 89 -6.85 36.99 12.34
N ALA A 90 -6.75 37.06 13.67
CA ALA A 90 -6.32 35.94 14.51
C ALA A 90 -7.29 34.77 14.42
N SER A 91 -8.60 35.03 14.43
CA SER A 91 -9.64 34.01 14.26
C SER A 91 -9.56 33.29 12.91
N ARG A 92 -9.25 34.01 11.83
CA ARG A 92 -9.03 33.42 10.50
C ARG A 92 -7.79 32.53 10.48
N THR A 93 -6.69 33.00 11.07
CA THR A 93 -5.45 32.22 11.20
C THR A 93 -5.66 30.96 12.03
N GLN A 94 -6.35 31.07 13.16
CA GLN A 94 -6.68 29.93 14.02
C GLN A 94 -7.53 28.90 13.28
N ARG A 95 -8.55 29.34 12.54
CA ARG A 95 -9.36 28.45 11.69
C ARG A 95 -8.50 27.75 10.64
N SER A 96 -7.59 28.47 9.99
CA SER A 96 -6.66 27.87 9.02
C SER A 96 -5.77 26.80 9.65
N TYR A 97 -5.25 27.02 10.87
CA TYR A 97 -4.48 26.01 11.59
C TYR A 97 -5.32 24.77 11.89
N TYR A 98 -6.53 24.96 12.39
CA TYR A 98 -7.45 23.87 12.70
C TYR A 98 -7.79 23.05 11.45
N ASP A 99 -8.20 23.72 10.36
CA ASP A 99 -8.58 23.06 9.10
C ASP A 99 -7.39 22.29 8.50
N THR A 100 -6.18 22.86 8.55
CA THR A 100 -4.96 22.20 8.05
C THR A 100 -4.58 21.00 8.91
N ALA A 101 -4.66 21.11 10.24
CA ALA A 101 -4.38 20.01 11.15
C ALA A 101 -5.37 18.86 10.94
N THR A 102 -6.67 19.16 10.80
CA THR A 102 -7.72 18.17 10.50
C THR A 102 -7.45 17.46 9.19
N ARG A 103 -7.20 18.20 8.08
CA ARG A 103 -6.89 17.59 6.77
C ARG A 103 -5.63 16.74 6.80
N THR A 104 -4.60 17.18 7.53
CA THR A 104 -3.36 16.39 7.66
C THR A 104 -3.61 15.10 8.45
N HIS A 105 -4.46 15.15 9.48
CA HIS A 105 -4.84 13.97 10.25
C HIS A 105 -5.71 13.00 9.43
N GLU A 106 -6.69 13.51 8.68
CA GLU A 106 -7.52 12.72 7.76
C GLU A 106 -6.68 12.06 6.67
N GLY A 107 -5.76 12.81 6.06
CA GLY A 107 -4.81 12.29 5.07
C GLY A 107 -3.89 11.20 5.65
N THR A 108 -3.40 11.38 6.88
CA THR A 108 -2.62 10.36 7.59
C THR A 108 -3.42 9.06 7.75
N ASN A 109 -4.65 9.16 8.24
CA ASN A 109 -5.53 8.00 8.42
C ASN A 109 -5.86 7.32 7.09
N ALA A 110 -6.03 8.09 6.01
CA ALA A 110 -6.22 7.55 4.67
C ALA A 110 -4.98 6.78 4.18
N CYS A 111 -3.78 7.34 4.34
CA CYS A 111 -2.53 6.65 4.00
C CYS A 111 -2.35 5.34 4.78
N LEU A 112 -2.67 5.32 6.08
CA LEU A 112 -2.59 4.10 6.89
C LEU A 112 -3.58 3.03 6.40
N ARG A 113 -4.83 3.40 6.10
CA ARG A 113 -5.82 2.46 5.55
C ARG A 113 -5.35 1.89 4.20
N VAL A 114 -4.77 2.71 3.34
CA VAL A 114 -4.23 2.27 2.05
C VAL A 114 -3.04 1.33 2.24
N ALA A 115 -2.15 1.62 3.19
CA ALA A 115 -1.03 0.75 3.52
C ALA A 115 -1.50 -0.63 4.02
N GLU A 116 -2.44 -0.65 4.97
CA GLU A 116 -3.05 -1.89 5.50
C GLU A 116 -3.77 -2.69 4.40
N ALA A 117 -4.57 -2.02 3.58
CA ALA A 117 -5.29 -2.66 2.48
C ALA A 117 -4.33 -3.19 1.41
N GLY A 118 -3.27 -2.44 1.09
CA GLY A 118 -2.20 -2.86 0.18
C GLY A 118 -1.48 -4.10 0.71
N GLU A 119 -1.12 -4.13 1.99
CA GLU A 119 -0.51 -5.31 2.62
C GLU A 119 -1.46 -6.53 2.58
N GLY A 120 -2.75 -6.32 2.83
CA GLY A 120 -3.77 -7.37 2.72
C GLY A 120 -3.90 -7.92 1.30
N ILE A 121 -3.85 -7.06 0.28
CA ILE A 121 -3.85 -7.46 -1.13
C ILE A 121 -2.60 -8.30 -1.43
N THR A 122 -1.42 -7.83 -1.06
CA THR A 122 -0.17 -8.54 -1.35
C THR A 122 -0.09 -9.90 -0.65
N ASN A 123 -0.52 -9.99 0.61
CA ASN A 123 -0.57 -11.27 1.33
C ASN A 123 -1.53 -12.25 0.64
N LYS A 124 -2.69 -11.78 0.18
CA LYS A 124 -3.65 -12.60 -0.55
C LYS A 124 -3.08 -13.11 -1.87
N VAL A 125 -2.36 -12.26 -2.63
CA VAL A 125 -1.66 -12.67 -3.86
C VAL A 125 -0.63 -13.77 -3.56
N ALA A 126 0.15 -13.60 -2.49
CA ALA A 126 1.15 -14.59 -2.08
C ALA A 126 0.50 -15.95 -1.76
N GLU A 127 -0.59 -15.96 -0.99
CA GLU A 127 -1.33 -17.17 -0.63
C GLU A 127 -1.95 -17.85 -1.86
N GLU A 128 -2.59 -17.08 -2.74
CA GLU A 128 -3.22 -17.59 -3.97
C GLU A 128 -2.16 -18.17 -4.92
N ALA A 129 -1.01 -17.52 -5.07
CA ALA A 129 0.06 -18.02 -5.93
C ALA A 129 0.62 -19.37 -5.45
N VAL A 130 0.83 -19.52 -4.14
CA VAL A 130 1.24 -20.81 -3.56
C VAL A 130 0.17 -21.88 -3.77
N ALA A 131 -1.11 -21.53 -3.59
CA ALA A 131 -2.21 -22.47 -3.81
C ALA A 131 -2.32 -22.92 -5.27
N ILE A 132 -2.22 -21.98 -6.23
CA ILE A 132 -2.22 -22.27 -7.67
C ILE A 132 -1.04 -23.18 -8.02
N ALA A 133 0.18 -22.82 -7.57
CA ALA A 133 1.37 -23.62 -7.82
C ALA A 133 1.26 -25.03 -7.20
N GLY A 134 0.72 -25.15 -5.99
CA GLY A 134 0.46 -26.43 -5.34
C GLY A 134 -0.51 -27.30 -6.14
N SER A 135 -1.55 -26.71 -6.74
CA SER A 135 -2.50 -27.44 -7.58
C SER A 135 -1.88 -27.99 -8.88
N ALA A 136 -0.84 -27.31 -9.39
CA ALA A 136 -0.10 -27.69 -10.59
C ALA A 136 1.18 -28.49 -10.30
N ALA A 137 1.46 -28.84 -9.04
CA ALA A 137 2.73 -29.44 -8.63
C ALA A 137 3.00 -30.77 -9.36
N GLU A 138 2.00 -31.63 -9.51
CA GLU A 138 2.20 -32.93 -10.19
C GLU A 138 2.46 -32.75 -11.69
N ALA A 139 1.69 -31.89 -12.37
CA ALA A 139 1.94 -31.56 -13.77
C ALA A 139 3.33 -30.94 -13.97
N SER A 140 3.78 -30.11 -13.02
CA SER A 140 5.12 -29.51 -13.05
C SER A 140 6.22 -30.58 -12.96
N ARG A 141 6.06 -31.60 -12.11
CA ARG A 141 6.99 -32.74 -12.06
C ARG A 141 7.01 -33.53 -13.35
N LEU A 142 5.84 -33.83 -13.92
CA LEU A 142 5.71 -34.57 -15.19
C LEU A 142 6.43 -33.82 -16.33
N VAL A 143 6.25 -32.50 -16.42
CA VAL A 143 6.97 -31.66 -17.38
C VAL A 143 8.49 -31.77 -17.20
N LEU A 144 9.00 -31.70 -15.97
CA LEU A 144 10.44 -31.75 -15.70
C LEU A 144 11.09 -33.11 -16.02
N ILE A 145 10.33 -34.22 -15.96
CA ILE A 145 10.82 -35.54 -16.40
C ILE A 145 10.60 -35.80 -17.90
N GLY A 146 10.02 -34.83 -18.64
CA GLY A 146 9.80 -34.91 -20.08
C GLY A 146 8.43 -35.47 -20.50
N GLU A 147 7.53 -35.75 -19.56
CA GLU A 147 6.17 -36.23 -19.81
C GLU A 147 5.20 -35.04 -19.96
N THR A 148 5.05 -34.57 -21.20
CA THR A 148 4.38 -33.30 -21.50
C THR A 148 2.94 -33.43 -21.98
N ASP A 149 2.42 -34.65 -22.23
CA ASP A 149 1.05 -34.88 -22.70
C ASP A 149 0.01 -34.34 -21.69
N GLY A 150 -0.51 -33.13 -21.96
CA GLY A 150 -1.46 -32.40 -21.11
C GLY A 150 -0.85 -31.65 -19.92
N SER A 151 0.28 -32.12 -19.39
CA SER A 151 0.96 -31.47 -18.24
C SER A 151 1.47 -30.07 -18.56
N ALA A 152 1.96 -29.83 -19.78
CA ALA A 152 2.42 -28.51 -20.21
C ALA A 152 1.29 -27.47 -20.24
N ASP A 153 0.08 -27.88 -20.59
CA ASP A 153 -1.10 -26.99 -20.59
C ASP A 153 -1.49 -26.59 -19.16
N VAL A 154 -1.43 -27.54 -18.21
CA VAL A 154 -1.70 -27.26 -16.79
C VAL A 154 -0.69 -26.27 -16.20
N VAL A 155 0.60 -26.44 -16.50
CA VAL A 155 1.65 -25.49 -16.08
C VAL A 155 1.41 -24.11 -16.68
N ASN A 156 1.10 -24.03 -17.98
CA ASN A 156 0.77 -22.77 -18.63
C ASN A 156 -0.46 -22.07 -18.02
N MET A 157 -1.52 -22.82 -17.73
CA MET A 157 -2.72 -22.29 -17.07
C MET A 157 -2.40 -21.76 -15.68
N ALA A 158 -1.65 -22.52 -14.87
CA ALA A 158 -1.26 -22.08 -13.53
C ALA A 158 -0.42 -20.80 -13.54
N CYS A 159 0.56 -20.70 -14.46
CA CYS A 159 1.34 -19.47 -14.62
C CYS A 159 0.43 -18.29 -15.01
N ARG A 160 -0.49 -18.51 -15.95
CA ARG A 160 -1.45 -17.48 -16.37
C ARG A 160 -2.37 -17.04 -15.24
N ASP A 161 -2.86 -17.97 -14.42
CA ASP A 161 -3.76 -17.66 -13.31
C ASP A 161 -3.03 -16.79 -12.27
N ILE A 162 -1.75 -17.07 -11.98
CA ILE A 162 -0.91 -16.21 -11.13
C ILE A 162 -0.79 -14.80 -11.73
N VAL A 163 -0.54 -14.69 -13.05
CA VAL A 163 -0.50 -13.38 -13.72
C VAL A 163 -1.83 -12.64 -13.57
N LEU A 164 -2.96 -13.32 -13.71
CA LEU A 164 -4.28 -12.72 -13.57
C LEU A 164 -4.55 -12.27 -12.13
N THR A 165 -4.17 -13.07 -11.12
CA THR A 165 -4.23 -12.68 -9.71
C THR A 165 -3.44 -11.40 -9.43
N VAL A 166 -2.23 -11.27 -10.00
CA VAL A 166 -1.42 -10.06 -9.88
C VAL A 166 -2.08 -8.86 -10.56
N GLN A 167 -2.68 -9.04 -11.74
CA GLN A 167 -3.38 -7.97 -12.45
C GLN A 167 -4.61 -7.46 -11.68
N ASP A 168 -5.39 -8.36 -11.09
CA ASP A 168 -6.52 -7.99 -10.22
C ASP A 168 -6.05 -7.21 -9.00
N ALA A 169 -4.96 -7.68 -8.35
CA ALA A 169 -4.35 -6.98 -7.23
C ALA A 169 -3.91 -5.56 -7.59
N LEU A 170 -3.24 -5.37 -8.72
CA LEU A 170 -2.82 -4.05 -9.20
C LEU A 170 -4.01 -3.12 -9.48
N THR A 171 -5.11 -3.66 -9.99
CA THR A 171 -6.35 -2.89 -10.20
C THR A 171 -6.90 -2.40 -8.86
N ARG A 172 -6.97 -3.29 -7.85
CA ARG A 172 -7.44 -2.95 -6.50
C ARG A 172 -6.53 -1.94 -5.79
N VAL A 173 -5.21 -2.01 -6.01
CA VAL A 173 -4.27 -0.99 -5.53
C VAL A 173 -4.53 0.36 -6.23
N GLY A 174 -4.82 0.34 -7.54
CA GLY A 174 -5.23 1.52 -8.28
C GLY A 174 -6.49 2.17 -7.73
N ASP A 175 -7.50 1.38 -7.38
CA ASP A 175 -8.74 1.85 -6.77
C ASP A 175 -8.48 2.49 -5.38
N LEU A 176 -7.63 1.86 -4.56
CA LEU A 176 -7.21 2.42 -3.26
C LEU A 176 -6.48 3.77 -3.40
N ALA A 177 -5.67 3.93 -4.44
CA ALA A 177 -5.01 5.20 -4.73
C ALA A 177 -6.01 6.28 -5.21
N GLY A 178 -7.04 5.88 -5.93
CA GLY A 178 -8.18 6.74 -6.28
C GLY A 178 -8.89 7.27 -5.03
N ASP A 179 -9.26 6.37 -4.12
CA ASP A 179 -9.90 6.73 -2.84
C ASP A 179 -9.05 7.70 -1.99
N LEU A 180 -7.72 7.54 -2.00
CA LEU A 180 -6.81 8.46 -1.32
C LEU A 180 -6.83 9.86 -1.96
N THR A 181 -6.89 9.93 -3.28
CA THR A 181 -6.89 11.21 -4.01
C THR A 181 -8.18 11.99 -3.77
N ASP A 182 -9.31 11.30 -3.66
CA ASP A 182 -10.61 11.92 -3.36
C ASP A 182 -10.76 12.33 -1.88
N ALA A 183 -9.97 11.75 -0.99
CA ALA A 183 -10.00 12.01 0.45
C ALA A 183 -9.14 13.20 0.91
N ILE A 184 -8.19 13.68 0.09
CA ILE A 184 -7.23 14.75 0.45
C ILE A 184 -7.59 16.06 -0.25
#